data_AF-A0A6V7K7P7-F1
#
_entry.id   AF-A0A6V7K7P7-F1
#
_cell.length_a   1.000
_cell.length_b   1.000
_cell.length_c   1.000
_cell.angle_alpha   90.00
_cell.angle_beta   90.00
_cell.angle_gamma   90.00
#
_symmetry.space_group_name_H-M   'P 1'
#
loop_
_entity.id
_entity.type
_entity.pdbx_description
1 polymer ?
#
loop_
_entity_poly.entity_id
_entity_poly.type
_entity_poly.pdbx_seq_one_letter_code
_entity_poly.pdbx_strand_id
1 'polypeptide(L)' 'YDMVHFGHANSLRQAKALGNYLVVGVHTDEEISKHKGPPVFTQEE' A
#
# COMPACT_ATOMS: atom_id res chain seq x y z
N TYR A 1 2.10 1.56 0.51
CA TYR A 1 1.15 2.47 -0.14
C TYR A 1 1.56 3.88 0.24
N ASP A 2 2.73 4.29 -0.26
CA ASP A 2 3.30 5.60 0.04
C ASP A 2 2.82 6.58 -1.03
N MET A 3 2.39 7.78 -0.64
CA MET A 3 1.75 8.77 -1.51
C MET A 3 0.56 8.18 -2.29
N VAL A 4 -0.49 7.72 -1.58
CA VAL A 4 -1.67 7.11 -2.20
C VAL A 4 -2.35 8.07 -3.20
N HIS A 5 -2.74 7.53 -4.35
CA HIS A 5 -3.43 8.28 -5.41
C HIS A 5 -4.45 7.38 -6.13
N PHE A 6 -5.19 7.91 -7.11
CA PHE A 6 -6.29 7.20 -7.77
C PHE A 6 -5.86 5.88 -8.45
N GLY A 7 -4.59 5.74 -8.83
CA GLY A 7 -4.04 4.50 -9.40
C GLY A 7 -4.04 3.36 -8.38
N HIS A 8 -3.57 3.65 -7.16
CA HIS A 8 -3.64 2.74 -6.01
C HIS A 8 -5.08 2.37 -5.65
N ALA A 9 -5.99 3.35 -5.62
CA ALA A 9 -7.41 3.08 -5.34
C ALA A 9 -8.05 2.18 -6.42
N ASN A 10 -7.70 2.39 -7.70
CA ASN A 10 -8.23 1.58 -8.78
C ASN A 10 -7.65 0.14 -8.81
N SER A 11 -6.40 -0.07 -8.37
CA SER A 11 -5.87 -1.43 -8.21
C SER A 11 -6.59 -2.17 -7.08
N LEU A 12 -6.84 -1.51 -5.95
CA LEU A 12 -7.63 -2.07 -4.84
C LEU A 12 -9.07 -2.36 -5.24
N ARG A 13 -9.72 -1.47 -6.00
CA ARG A 13 -11.07 -1.68 -6.54
C ARG A 13 -11.13 -2.94 -7.41
N GLN A 14 -10.15 -3.14 -8.29
CA GLN A 14 -10.07 -4.33 -9.14
C GLN A 14 -9.84 -5.59 -8.30
N ALA A 15 -8.93 -5.54 -7.32
CA ALA A 15 -8.70 -6.66 -6.41
C ALA A 15 -9.96 -7.03 -5.61
N LYS A 16 -10.70 -6.04 -5.11
CA LYS A 16 -11.97 -6.25 -4.40
C LYS A 16 -13.05 -6.86 -5.29
N ALA A 17 -13.07 -6.55 -6.59
CA ALA A 17 -14.07 -7.10 -7.51
C ALA A 17 -13.93 -8.63 -7.71
N LEU A 18 -12.78 -9.22 -7.34
CA LEU A 18 -12.51 -10.65 -7.46
C LEU A 18 -13.00 -11.48 -6.26
N GLY A 19 -13.62 -10.86 -5.25
CA GLY A 19 -14.09 -11.59 -4.08
C GLY A 19 -14.95 -10.77 -3.13
N ASN A 20 -15.36 -11.38 -2.02
CA ASN A 20 -16.26 -10.74 -1.06
C ASN A 20 -15.52 -9.98 0.05
N TYR A 21 -14.22 -10.18 0.20
CA TYR A 21 -13.37 -9.54 1.21
C TYR A 21 -11.99 -9.23 0.63
N LEU A 22 -11.38 -8.11 1.05
CA LEU A 22 -10.04 -7.70 0.59
C LEU A 22 -9.20 -7.35 1.83
N VAL A 23 -8.04 -8.00 1.94
CA VAL A 23 -7.00 -7.70 2.93
C VAL A 23 -5.81 -7.13 2.18
N VAL A 24 -5.19 -6.08 2.70
CA VAL A 24 -4.05 -5.39 2.07
C VAL A 24 -2.89 -5.38 3.05
N GLY A 25 -1.74 -5.91 2.62
CA GLY A 25 -0.50 -5.79 3.37
C GLY A 25 0.18 -4.45 3.10
N VAL A 26 0.64 -3.77 4.15
CA VAL A 26 1.48 -2.58 4.08
C VAL A 26 2.76 -2.87 4.87
N HIS A 27 3.91 -2.63 4.26
CA HIS A 27 5.21 -2.83 4.89
C HIS A 27 5.53 -1.70 5.88
N THR A 28 6.32 -2.03 6.91
CA THR A 28 6.86 -1.06 7.87
C THR A 28 7.91 -0.16 7.23
N ASP A 29 8.17 0.99 7.84
CA ASP A 29 9.18 1.95 7.38
C ASP A 29 10.59 1.33 7.39
N GLU A 30 10.87 0.52 8.42
CA GLU A 30 12.12 -0.23 8.56
C GLU A 30 12.31 -1.22 7.40
N GLU A 31 11.28 -1.99 7.06
CA GLU A 31 11.36 -3.01 6.02
C GLU A 31 11.49 -2.39 4.63
N ILE A 32 10.80 -1.27 4.40
CA ILE A 32 10.93 -0.47 3.20
C ILE A 32 12.37 0.04 3.04
N SER A 33 12.94 0.64 4.09
CA SER A 33 14.27 1.27 4.04
C SER A 33 15.41 0.27 3.82
N LYS A 34 15.21 -1.02 4.14
CA LYS A 34 16.16 -2.09 3.84
C LYS A 34 16.27 -2.41 2.35
N HIS A 35 15.19 -2.19 1.59
CA HIS A 35 15.07 -2.67 0.20
C HIS A 35 14.96 -1.53 -0.82
N LYS A 36 14.62 -0.32 -0.38
CA LYS A 36 14.54 0.90 -1.21
C LYS A 36 14.78 2.15 -0.35
N GLY A 37 14.64 3.34 -0.95
CA GLY A 37 14.66 4.60 -0.19
C GLY A 37 13.52 4.66 0.85
N PRO A 38 13.72 5.41 1.96
CA PRO A 38 12.70 5.55 2.99
C PRO A 38 11.41 6.13 2.40
N PRO A 39 10.24 5.76 2.95
CA PRO A 39 8.97 6.29 2.46
C PRO A 39 8.82 7.77 2.82
N VAL A 40 7.96 8.48 2.08
CA VAL A 40 7.61 9.88 2.37
C VAL A 40 6.68 9.96 3.59
N PHE A 41 5.65 9.11 3.63
CA PHE A 41 4.77 8.94 4.79
C PHE A 41 5.28 7.85 5.72
N THR A 42 5.06 8.03 7.02
CA THR A 42 5.30 6.99 8.02
C THR A 42 4.28 5.86 7.87
N GLN A 43 4.60 4.69 8.40
CA GLN A 43 3.74 3.50 8.30
C GLN A 43 2.36 3.63 8.99
N GLU A 44 2.18 4.62 9.88
CA GLU A 44 0.90 4.91 10.55
C GLU A 44 0.00 5.88 9.75
N GLU A 45 0.56 6.56 8.75
CA GLU A 45 -0.12 7.49 7.83
C GLU A 45 -0.66 6.77 6.59
#